data_AF-A0A495ZFT3-F1
#
_entry.id   AF-A0A495ZFT3-F1
#
_cell.length_a   1.000
_cell.length_b   1.000
_cell.length_c   1.000
_cell.angle_alpha   90.00
_cell.angle_beta   90.00
_cell.angle_gamma   90.00
#
_symmetry.space_group_name_H-M   'P 1'
#
loop_
_entity.id
_entity.type
_entity.pdbx_description
1 polymer ?
#
loop_
_entity_poly.entity_id
_entity_poly.type
_entity_poly.pdbx_seq_one_letter_code
_entity_poly.pdbx_strand_id
1 'polypeptide(L)'
;MAKKALGAKEYKPTRLEWLAVVVNSVLPKPQGNSYHAFCLAGTDEKSIKLHIRHDANLEKEFVNKYAKDLEELVVAAAEMYGWDSWLKIEKVFKINE
;
A
#
# COMPACT_ATOMS: atom_id res chain seq x y z
N MET A 1 21.59 27.47 -29.18
CA MET A 1 20.99 26.13 -29.07
C MET A 1 20.37 26.00 -27.68
N ALA A 2 19.04 25.91 -27.59
CA ALA A 2 18.36 25.74 -26.30
C ALA A 2 18.76 24.37 -25.71
N LYS A 3 19.32 24.37 -24.49
CA LYS A 3 19.51 23.14 -23.71
C LYS A 3 18.14 22.47 -23.61
N LYS A 4 18.00 21.24 -24.14
CA LYS A 4 16.81 20.42 -23.91
C LYS A 4 16.51 20.50 -22.41
N ALA A 5 15.29 20.88 -22.04
CA ALA A 5 14.85 20.71 -20.66
C ALA A 5 15.17 19.27 -20.24
N LEU A 6 15.57 19.04 -18.99
CA LEU A 6 15.63 17.70 -18.41
C LEU A 6 14.21 17.10 -18.41
N GLY A 7 13.71 16.75 -19.58
CA GLY A 7 12.50 15.99 -19.80
C GLY A 7 12.82 14.60 -19.32
N ALA A 8 12.28 14.30 -18.14
CA ALA A 8 12.38 13.08 -17.35
C ALA A 8 12.96 11.88 -18.11
N LYS A 9 14.05 11.31 -17.57
CA LYS A 9 14.42 9.94 -17.91
C LYS A 9 13.17 9.07 -17.88
N GLU A 10 12.99 8.23 -18.89
CA GLU A 10 11.90 7.26 -18.93
C GLU A 10 11.92 6.46 -17.62
N TYR A 11 10.83 6.57 -16.86
CA TYR A 11 10.68 5.89 -15.59
C TYR A 11 9.79 4.68 -15.80
N LYS A 12 10.34 3.51 -15.48
CA LYS A 12 9.62 2.25 -15.50
C LYS A 12 9.32 1.85 -14.04
N PRO A 13 8.06 1.82 -13.61
CA PRO A 13 7.70 1.36 -12.29
C PRO A 13 8.20 -0.05 -12.04
N THR A 14 8.66 -0.32 -10.83
CA THR A 14 8.91 -1.65 -10.32
C THR A 14 7.59 -2.41 -10.15
N ARG A 15 7.68 -3.74 -10.01
CA ARG A 15 6.51 -4.59 -9.71
C ARG A 15 5.81 -4.16 -8.43
N LEU A 16 6.57 -3.78 -7.40
CA LEU A 16 6.02 -3.33 -6.12
C LEU A 16 5.32 -1.98 -6.22
N GLU A 17 5.89 -1.03 -6.96
CA GLU A 17 5.23 0.26 -7.21
C GLU A 17 3.94 0.07 -8.01
N TRP A 18 3.95 -0.82 -9.00
CA TRP A 18 2.75 -1.19 -9.74
C TRP A 18 1.70 -1.85 -8.84
N LEU A 19 2.10 -2.83 -8.03
CA LEU A 19 1.21 -3.51 -7.10
C LEU A 19 0.61 -2.53 -6.07
N ALA A 20 1.41 -1.60 -5.54
CA ALA A 20 0.93 -0.57 -4.64
C ALA A 20 -0.14 0.32 -5.29
N VAL A 21 0.04 0.70 -6.57
CA VAL A 21 -0.98 1.45 -7.34
C VAL A 21 -2.25 0.62 -7.49
N VAL A 22 -2.14 -0.64 -7.90
CA VAL A 22 -3.29 -1.54 -8.08
C VAL A 22 -4.06 -1.68 -6.76
N VAL A 23 -3.38 -2.01 -5.66
CA VAL A 23 -4.02 -2.17 -4.36
C VAL A 23 -4.70 -0.87 -3.93
N ASN A 24 -4.00 0.26 -4.00
CA ASN A 24 -4.57 1.56 -3.62
C ASN A 24 -5.81 1.94 -4.44
N SER A 25 -5.93 1.47 -5.68
CA SER A 25 -7.09 1.74 -6.52
C SER A 25 -8.36 0.98 -6.09
N VAL A 26 -8.20 -0.13 -5.36
CA VAL A 26 -9.30 -0.97 -4.88
C VAL A 26 -9.49 -0.92 -3.37
N LEU A 27 -8.62 -0.22 -2.64
CA LEU A 27 -8.78 -0.02 -1.20
C LEU A 27 -10.12 0.64 -0.90
N PRO A 28 -10.81 0.24 0.19
CA PRO A 28 -12.03 0.90 0.62
C PRO A 28 -11.76 2.38 0.81
N LYS A 29 -12.65 3.22 0.27
CA LYS A 29 -12.59 4.65 0.55
C LYS A 29 -12.73 4.88 2.06
N PRO A 30 -11.98 5.81 2.63
CA PRO A 30 -12.12 6.15 4.04
C PRO A 30 -13.57 6.53 4.37
N GLN A 31 -14.16 5.86 5.37
CA GLN A 31 -15.44 6.25 5.91
C GLN A 31 -15.21 7.29 7.01
N GLY A 32 -15.16 8.56 6.61
CA GLY A 32 -14.78 9.66 7.50
C GLY A 32 -13.28 9.64 7.85
N ASN A 33 -12.93 10.28 8.97
CA ASN A 33 -11.53 10.40 9.39
C ASN A 33 -11.09 9.31 10.37
N SER A 34 -12.00 8.43 10.82
CA SER A 34 -11.72 7.53 11.94
C SER A 34 -10.71 6.44 11.64
N TYR A 35 -10.62 5.99 10.38
CA TYR A 35 -9.59 5.06 9.94
C TYR A 35 -9.45 5.08 8.41
N HIS A 36 -8.24 4.79 7.93
CA HIS A 36 -7.95 4.63 6.51
C HIS A 36 -6.65 3.84 6.30
N ALA A 37 -6.45 3.32 5.10
CA ALA A 37 -5.22 2.63 4.76
C ALA A 37 -4.69 3.03 3.39
N PHE A 38 -3.39 2.82 3.18
CA PHE A 38 -2.74 2.93 1.88
C PHE A 38 -1.50 2.04 1.84
N CYS A 39 -1.11 1.62 0.63
CA CYS A 39 0.07 0.81 0.37
C CYS A 39 1.19 1.65 -0.24
N LEU A 40 2.43 1.38 0.16
CA LEU A 40 3.64 1.90 -0.47
C LEU A 40 4.57 0.74 -0.81
N ALA A 41 5.31 0.87 -1.91
CA ALA A 41 6.43 -0.02 -2.18
C ALA A 41 7.52 0.18 -1.12
N GLY A 42 8.00 -0.91 -0.53
CA GLY A 42 9.16 -0.90 0.34
C GLY A 42 10.45 -0.61 -0.44
N THR A 43 11.45 -0.08 0.26
CA THR A 43 12.77 0.24 -0.31
C THR A 43 13.68 -0.98 -0.43
N ASP A 44 13.25 -2.15 0.06
CA ASP A 44 14.00 -3.41 0.07
C ASP A 44 13.72 -4.29 -1.16
N GLU A 45 12.98 -3.77 -2.13
CA GLU A 45 12.57 -4.45 -3.37
C GLU A 45 11.74 -5.73 -3.17
N LYS A 46 11.30 -6.03 -1.94
CA LYS A 46 10.56 -7.26 -1.62
C LYS A 46 9.31 -7.03 -0.79
N SER A 47 9.18 -5.88 -0.13
CA SER A 47 8.06 -5.58 0.74
C SER A 47 7.07 -4.58 0.13
N ILE A 48 5.79 -4.79 0.43
CA ILE A 48 4.79 -3.71 0.45
C ILE A 48 4.55 -3.30 1.88
N LYS A 49 4.49 -1.99 2.11
CA LYS A 49 4.12 -1.40 3.39
C LYS A 49 2.65 -1.05 3.36
N LEU A 50 1.86 -1.78 4.13
CA LEU A 50 0.46 -1.50 4.39
C LEU A 50 0.35 -0.55 5.57
N HIS A 51 0.13 0.73 5.28
CA HIS A 51 -0.08 1.76 6.30
C HIS A 51 -1.54 1.80 6.70
N ILE A 52 -1.80 1.68 8.00
CA ILE A 52 -3.14 1.73 8.58
C ILE A 52 -3.14 2.87 9.58
N ARG A 53 -3.99 3.85 9.34
CA ARG A 53 -4.24 4.95 10.27
C ARG A 53 -5.60 4.77 10.92
N HIS A 54 -5.69 5.03 12.20
CA HIS A 54 -6.92 4.86 12.96
C HIS A 54 -6.96 5.81 14.15
N ASP A 55 -8.15 6.15 14.63
CA ASP A 55 -8.32 6.91 15.88
C ASP A 55 -7.97 6.04 17.10
N ALA A 56 -7.55 6.67 18.20
CA ALA A 56 -7.19 5.98 19.43
C ALA A 56 -8.37 5.29 20.12
N ASN A 57 -9.60 5.74 19.83
CA ASN A 57 -10.84 5.22 20.41
C ASN A 57 -11.37 3.97 19.69
N LEU A 58 -10.79 3.57 18.55
CA LEU A 58 -11.19 2.36 17.85
C LEU A 58 -10.72 1.11 18.59
N GLU A 59 -11.59 0.11 18.64
CA GLU A 59 -11.27 -1.16 19.27
C GLU A 59 -10.12 -1.85 18.54
N LYS A 60 -9.13 -2.32 19.31
CA LYS A 60 -7.95 -3.01 18.77
C LYS A 60 -8.32 -4.23 17.92
N GLU A 61 -9.38 -4.94 18.30
CA GLU A 61 -9.90 -6.09 17.54
C GLU A 61 -10.40 -5.67 16.16
N PHE A 62 -11.14 -4.57 16.08
CA PHE A 62 -11.58 -3.99 14.81
C PHE A 62 -10.38 -3.61 13.93
N VAL A 63 -9.39 -2.90 14.48
CA VAL A 63 -8.19 -2.47 13.73
C VAL A 63 -7.40 -3.68 13.22
N ASN A 64 -7.25 -4.73 14.02
CA ASN A 64 -6.56 -5.95 13.62
C ASN A 64 -7.31 -6.71 12.53
N LYS A 65 -8.65 -6.78 12.62
CA LYS A 65 -9.48 -7.40 11.59
C LYS A 65 -9.35 -6.65 10.27
N TYR A 66 -9.50 -5.32 10.31
CA TYR A 66 -9.31 -4.47 9.14
C TYR A 66 -7.92 -4.66 8.51
N ALA A 67 -6.86 -4.73 9.34
CA ALA A 67 -5.51 -4.99 8.86
C ALA A 67 -5.34 -6.34 8.15
N LYS A 68 -6.07 -7.37 8.60
CA LYS A 68 -6.05 -8.70 8.01
C LYS A 68 -6.80 -8.72 6.68
N ASP A 69 -7.99 -8.13 6.63
CA ASP A 69 -8.79 -8.05 5.40
C ASP A 69 -8.02 -7.32 4.29
N LEU A 70 -7.26 -6.28 4.64
CA LEU A 70 -6.40 -5.55 3.71
C LEU A 70 -5.16 -6.33 3.27
N GLU A 71 -4.59 -7.15 4.15
CA GLU A 71 -3.48 -8.04 3.80
C GLU A 71 -3.93 -9.09 2.78
N GLU A 72 -5.10 -9.69 2.98
CA GLU A 72 -5.70 -10.64 2.03
C GLU A 72 -5.94 -10.00 0.66
N LEU A 73 -6.39 -8.75 0.62
CA LEU A 73 -6.53 -7.96 -0.61
C LEU A 73 -5.19 -7.75 -1.33
N VAL A 74 -4.11 -7.43 -0.59
CA VAL A 74 -2.76 -7.28 -1.16
C VAL A 74 -2.28 -8.61 -1.75
N VAL A 75 -2.48 -9.73 -1.04
CA VAL A 75 -2.12 -11.07 -1.53
C VAL A 75 -2.88 -11.40 -2.80
N ALA A 76 -4.21 -11.23 -2.81
CA ALA A 76 -5.05 -11.50 -3.98
C ALA A 76 -4.62 -10.67 -5.21
N ALA A 77 -4.27 -9.39 -5.00
CA ALA A 77 -3.75 -8.54 -6.06
C ALA A 77 -2.39 -9.02 -6.59
N ALA A 78 -1.52 -9.56 -5.73
CA ALA A 78 -0.22 -10.10 -6.13
C ALA A 78 -0.35 -11.43 -6.88
N GLU A 79 -1.26 -12.31 -6.46
CA GLU A 79 -1.56 -13.60 -7.08
C GLU A 79 -2.01 -13.44 -8.54
N MET A 80 -2.81 -12.41 -8.84
CA MET A 80 -3.23 -12.09 -10.21
C MET A 80 -2.07 -11.91 -11.20
N TYR A 81 -0.88 -11.57 -10.69
CA TYR A 81 0.33 -11.37 -11.48
C TYR A 81 1.43 -12.43 -11.23
N GLY A 82 1.16 -13.43 -10.37
CA GLY A 82 2.14 -14.44 -9.94
C GLY A 82 3.29 -13.88 -9.12
N TRP A 83 3.04 -12.84 -8.32
CA TRP A 83 4.04 -12.14 -7.50
C TRP A 83 3.99 -12.48 -6.01
N ASP A 84 3.08 -13.37 -5.62
CA ASP A 84 2.81 -13.81 -4.24
C ASP A 84 4.01 -14.52 -3.59
N SER A 85 4.73 -15.37 -4.33
CA SER A 85 5.79 -16.23 -3.80
C SER A 85 6.98 -15.52 -3.13
N TRP A 86 7.24 -14.25 -3.43
CA TRP A 86 8.36 -13.47 -2.90
C TRP A 86 7.94 -12.18 -2.18
N LEU A 87 6.64 -11.88 -2.16
CA LEU A 87 6.09 -10.67 -1.56
C LEU A 87 6.11 -10.76 -0.04
N LYS A 88 6.61 -9.71 0.61
CA LYS A 88 6.47 -9.49 2.05
C LYS A 88 5.49 -8.36 2.30
N ILE A 89 4.63 -8.52 3.30
CA ILE A 89 3.68 -7.47 3.69
C ILE A 89 4.09 -6.96 5.08
N GLU A 90 4.46 -5.69 5.15
CA GLU A 90 4.79 -5.01 6.40
C GLU A 90 3.64 -4.10 6.81
N LYS A 91 3.05 -4.36 7.98
CA LYS A 91 1.95 -3.54 8.51
C LYS A 91 2.51 -2.42 9.37
N VAL A 92 2.09 -1.19 9.09
CA VAL A 92 2.50 0.01 9.83
C VAL A 92 1.27 0.69 10.39
N PHE A 93 1.07 0.60 11.71
CA PHE A 93 -0.04 1.23 12.41
C PHE A 93 0.33 2.65 12.86
N LYS A 94 -0.56 3.60 12.62
CA LYS A 94 -0.45 4.98 13.13
C LYS A 94 -1.78 5.42 13.73
N ILE A 95 -1.69 6.15 14.83
CA ILE A 95 -2.86 6.78 15.44
C ILE A 95 -3.05 8.17 14.83
N ASN A 96 -4.28 8.56 14.52
CA ASN A 96 -4.60 9.93 14.11
C ASN A 96 -4.42 10.88 15.31
N GLU A 97 -3.69 11.98 15.10
CA GLU A 97 -3.53 13.06 16.10
C GLU A 97 -4.80 13.90 16.24
#